data_AF-A0A1F8DZA2-F1
#
_entry.id   AF-A0A1F8DZA2-F1
#
_cell.length_a   1.000
_cell.length_b   1.000
_cell.length_c   1.000
_cell.angle_alpha   90.00
_cell.angle_beta   90.00
_cell.angle_gamma   90.00
#
_symmetry.space_group_name_H-M   'P 1'
#
loop_
_entity.id
_entity.type
_entity.pdbx_description
1 polymer ?
#
loop_
_entity_poly.entity_id
_entity_poly.type
_entity_poly.pdbx_seq_one_letter_code
_entity_poly.pdbx_strand_id
1 'polypeptide(L)'
;MSNVIKNIYFYLFAAIGLVFILIGLVQLIQLGLRAWVFPEADVYVSYPAPKPVEIGTTTTVGPTQEELDAYQRQDAARNRQRQATTGISFLLVGIPLFAFHFRIIKRNLNT
;
A
#
# COMPACT_ATOMS: atom_id res chain seq x y z
N MET A 1 28.16 -7.25 31.89
CA MET A 1 27.03 -6.47 31.31
C MET A 1 25.82 -6.67 32.19
N SER A 2 25.25 -5.61 32.77
CA SER A 2 24.12 -5.73 33.69
C SER A 2 22.91 -6.34 32.98
N ASN A 3 22.12 -7.16 33.68
CA ASN A 3 20.95 -7.84 33.10
C ASN A 3 19.92 -6.86 32.53
N VAL A 4 19.85 -5.64 33.08
CA VAL A 4 19.01 -4.54 32.59
C VAL A 4 19.38 -4.12 31.16
N ILE A 5 20.68 -3.99 30.86
CA ILE A 5 21.14 -3.58 29.51
C ILE A 5 20.78 -4.64 28.47
N LYS A 6 20.92 -5.93 28.81
CA LYS A 6 20.55 -7.04 27.94
C LYS A 6 19.04 -7.05 27.63
N ASN A 7 18.22 -6.81 28.65
CA ASN A 7 16.77 -6.75 28.48
C ASN A 7 16.36 -5.56 27.60
N ILE A 8 16.92 -4.37 27.83
CA ILE A 8 16.63 -3.18 27.01
C ILE A 8 17.01 -3.45 25.54
N TYR A 9 18.20 -3.99 25.28
CA TYR A 9 18.62 -4.35 23.92
C TYR A 9 17.64 -5.32 23.27
N PHE A 10 17.24 -6.37 23.98
CA PHE A 10 16.30 -7.37 23.47
C PHE A 10 14.93 -6.76 23.12
N TYR A 11 14.37 -5.92 24.00
CA TYR A 11 13.09 -5.27 23.73
C TYR A 11 13.15 -4.30 22.55
N LEU A 12 14.24 -3.54 22.41
CA LEU A 12 14.43 -2.64 21.26
C LEU A 12 14.57 -3.44 19.96
N PHE A 13 15.40 -4.48 19.97
CA PHE A 13 15.57 -5.35 18.80
C PHE A 13 14.25 -6.02 18.40
N ALA A 14 13.50 -6.55 19.38
CA ALA A 14 12.20 -7.16 19.14
C ALA A 14 11.17 -6.14 18.61
N ALA A 15 11.15 -4.92 19.14
CA ALA A 15 10.25 -3.86 18.67
C ALA A 15 10.54 -3.49 17.21
N ILE A 16 11.83 -3.29 16.86
CA ILE A 16 12.25 -2.99 15.49
C ILE A 16 11.92 -4.15 14.55
N GLY A 17 12.25 -5.38 14.95
CA GLY A 17 11.93 -6.58 14.19
C GLY A 17 10.42 -6.74 13.95
N LEU A 18 9.61 -6.48 14.98
CA LEU A 18 8.15 -6.52 14.86
C LEU A 18 7.64 -5.50 13.83
N VAL A 19 8.17 -4.26 13.82
CA VAL A 19 7.80 -3.25 12.82
C VAL A 19 8.09 -3.74 11.40
N PHE A 20 9.27 -4.32 11.15
CA PHE A 20 9.60 -4.86 9.82
C PHE A 20 8.66 -6.00 9.41
N ILE A 21 8.33 -6.90 10.33
CA ILE A 21 7.38 -8.00 10.07
C ILE A 21 6.00 -7.44 9.71
N LEU A 22 5.51 -6.44 10.46
CA LEU A 22 4.21 -5.82 10.20
C LEU A 22 4.17 -5.14 8.83
N ILE A 23 5.23 -4.41 8.47
CA ILE A 23 5.35 -3.77 7.14
C ILE A 23 5.34 -4.85 6.03
N GLY A 24 6.11 -5.93 6.20
CA GLY A 24 6.15 -7.03 5.23
C GLY A 24 4.79 -7.72 5.06
N LEU A 25 4.07 -7.96 6.16
CA LEU A 25 2.72 -8.55 6.11
C LEU A 25 1.73 -7.65 5.36
N VAL A 26 1.75 -6.35 5.63
CA VAL A 26 0.88 -5.39 4.92
C VAL A 26 1.20 -5.39 3.43
N GLN A 27 2.48 -5.41 3.04
CA GLN A 27 2.87 -5.44 1.63
C GLN A 27 2.44 -6.74 0.93
N LEU A 28 2.56 -7.90 1.59
CA LEU A 28 2.14 -9.18 1.03
C LEU A 28 0.61 -9.25 0.81
N ILE A 29 -0.17 -8.78 1.79
CA ILE A 29 -1.63 -8.72 1.65
C ILE A 29 -2.00 -7.72 0.56
N GLN A 30 -1.34 -6.56 0.53
CA GLN A 30 -1.55 -5.55 -0.50
C GLN A 30 -1.27 -6.12 -1.91
N LEU A 31 -0.19 -6.88 -2.06
CA LEU A 31 0.13 -7.57 -3.31
C LEU A 31 -0.96 -8.56 -3.69
N GLY A 32 -1.41 -9.41 -2.76
CA GLY A 32 -2.45 -10.39 -3.06
C GLY A 32 -3.80 -9.75 -3.43
N LEU A 33 -4.17 -8.68 -2.73
CA LEU A 33 -5.38 -7.93 -3.05
C LEU A 33 -5.27 -7.28 -4.43
N ARG A 34 -4.12 -6.70 -4.81
CA ARG A 34 -3.93 -6.14 -6.16
C ARG A 34 -3.89 -7.22 -7.25
N ALA A 35 -3.26 -8.37 -6.98
CA ALA A 35 -3.11 -9.43 -7.95
C ALA A 35 -4.42 -10.18 -8.24
N TRP A 36 -5.27 -10.40 -7.23
CA TRP A 36 -6.44 -11.27 -7.36
C TRP A 36 -7.80 -10.60 -7.14
N VAL A 37 -7.88 -9.53 -6.35
CA VAL A 37 -9.17 -8.89 -6.00
C VAL A 37 -9.38 -7.58 -6.75
N PHE A 38 -8.33 -6.78 -6.93
CA PHE A 38 -8.34 -5.47 -7.59
C PHE A 38 -7.23 -5.36 -8.66
N PRO A 39 -7.29 -6.13 -9.77
CA PRO A 39 -6.25 -6.12 -10.81
C PRO A 39 -6.00 -4.74 -11.43
N GLU A 40 -7.04 -3.91 -11.52
CA GLU A 40 -6.93 -2.55 -12.07
C GLU A 40 -6.02 -1.63 -11.24
N ALA A 41 -5.84 -1.93 -9.95
CA ALA A 41 -4.95 -1.17 -9.07
C ALA A 41 -3.47 -1.38 -9.41
N ASP A 42 -3.12 -2.46 -10.13
CA ASP A 42 -1.74 -2.78 -10.50
C ASP A 42 -1.32 -2.16 -11.84
N VAL A 43 -2.29 -1.79 -12.69
CA VAL A 43 -1.99 -1.30 -14.03
C VAL A 43 -1.56 0.17 -14.00
N TYR A 44 -0.35 0.45 -14.48
CA TYR A 44 0.15 1.80 -14.73
C TYR A 44 -0.31 2.27 -16.11
N VAL A 45 -1.14 3.33 -16.17
CA VAL A 45 -1.50 3.97 -17.43
C VAL A 45 -0.41 4.98 -17.76
N SER A 46 0.21 4.85 -18.92
CA SER A 46 1.10 5.89 -19.42
C SER A 46 0.27 7.11 -19.83
N TYR A 47 0.79 8.30 -19.55
CA TYR A 47 0.23 9.54 -20.09
C TYR A 47 0.09 9.41 -21.62
N PRO A 48 -1.04 9.84 -22.20
CA PRO A 48 -1.24 9.75 -23.65
C PRO A 48 -0.12 10.52 -24.37
N ALA A 49 0.64 9.79 -25.20
CA ALA A 49 1.70 10.39 -26.01
C ALA A 49 1.10 11.19 -27.16
N PRO A 50 1.75 12.28 -27.60
CA PRO A 50 1.32 13.03 -28.77
C PRO A 50 1.34 12.11 -30.00
N LYS A 51 0.25 12.12 -30.78
CA LYS A 51 0.07 11.23 -31.95
C LYS A 51 0.49 11.99 -33.22
N PRO A 52 1.17 11.35 -34.18
CA PRO A 52 1.45 11.96 -35.47
C PRO A 52 0.14 12.15 -36.25
N VAL A 53 0.00 13.29 -36.93
CA VAL A 53 -1.23 13.62 -37.68
C VAL A 53 -1.38 12.73 -38.93
N GLU A 54 -0.27 12.29 -39.51
CA GLU A 54 -0.18 11.37 -40.65
C GLU A 54 1.03 10.42 -40.50
N ILE A 55 0.94 9.24 -41.12
CA ILE A 55 2.02 8.24 -41.09
C ILE A 55 3.22 8.78 -41.90
N GLY A 56 4.30 9.14 -41.21
CA GLY A 56 5.55 9.62 -41.82
C GLY A 56 5.86 11.11 -41.62
N THR A 57 5.00 11.85 -40.92
CA THR A 57 5.16 13.29 -40.71
C THR A 57 5.67 13.61 -39.29
N THR A 58 6.57 14.59 -39.14
CA THR A 58 7.10 15.06 -37.84
C THR A 58 6.12 15.94 -37.05
N THR A 59 4.99 16.31 -37.65
CA THR A 59 3.95 17.09 -36.97
C THR A 59 3.16 16.18 -36.03
N THR A 60 3.30 16.44 -34.73
CA THR A 60 2.56 15.74 -33.68
C THR A 60 1.47 16.65 -33.13
N VAL A 61 0.29 16.09 -32.89
CA VAL A 61 -0.80 16.78 -32.19
C VAL A 61 -0.83 16.27 -30.76
N GLY A 62 -0.87 17.20 -29.80
CA GLY A 62 -0.98 16.88 -28.39
C GLY A 62 -2.26 16.09 -28.09
N PRO A 63 -2.33 15.40 -26.95
CA PRO A 63 -3.53 14.67 -26.55
C PRO A 63 -4.76 15.58 -26.57
N THR A 64 -5.85 15.06 -27.10
CA THR A 64 -7.12 15.78 -27.17
C THR A 64 -7.63 16.04 -25.75
N GLN A 65 -8.35 17.14 -25.50
CA GLN A 65 -8.90 17.43 -24.16
C GLN A 65 -9.75 16.27 -23.62
N GLU A 66 -10.53 15.61 -24.49
CA GLU A 66 -11.33 14.44 -24.14
C GLU A 66 -10.46 13.23 -23.73
N GLU A 67 -9.31 13.01 -24.38
CA GLU A 67 -8.36 11.95 -24.01
C GLU A 67 -7.72 12.23 -22.64
N LEU A 68 -7.42 13.50 -22.34
CA LEU A 68 -6.90 13.92 -21.05
C LEU A 68 -7.93 13.73 -19.93
N ASP A 69 -9.18 14.11 -20.16
CA ASP A 69 -10.25 13.96 -19.19
C ASP A 69 -10.54 12.47 -18.92
N ALA A 70 -10.54 11.63 -19.97
CA ALA A 70 -10.68 10.18 -19.83
C ALA A 70 -9.52 9.57 -19.03
N TYR A 71 -8.28 9.99 -19.29
CA TYR A 71 -7.09 9.57 -18.54
C TYR A 71 -7.21 9.94 -17.07
N GLN A 72 -7.57 11.19 -16.75
CA GLN A 72 -7.70 11.66 -15.36
C GLN A 72 -8.78 10.88 -14.59
N ARG A 73 -9.92 10.57 -15.23
CA ARG A 73 -10.99 9.78 -14.58
C ARG A 73 -10.51 8.36 -14.26
N GLN A 74 -9.80 7.72 -15.18
CA GLN A 74 -9.27 6.38 -14.96
C GLN A 74 -8.18 6.37 -13.90
N ASP A 75 -7.26 7.34 -13.92
CA ASP A 75 -6.20 7.47 -12.93
C ASP A 75 -6.76 7.72 -11.52
N ALA A 76 -7.75 8.61 -11.39
CA ALA A 76 -8.42 8.87 -10.12
C ALA A 76 -9.09 7.61 -9.55
N ALA A 77 -9.78 6.82 -10.39
CA ALA A 77 -10.41 5.57 -9.96
C ALA A 77 -9.38 4.54 -9.48
N ARG A 78 -8.27 4.37 -10.21
CA ARG A 78 -7.19 3.44 -9.86
C ARG A 78 -6.44 3.85 -8.59
N ASN A 79 -6.17 5.14 -8.43
CA ASN A 79 -5.54 5.66 -7.22
C ASN A 79 -6.40 5.41 -5.98
N ARG A 80 -7.74 5.52 -6.09
CA ARG A 80 -8.66 5.13 -5.02
C ARG A 80 -8.57 3.64 -4.69
N GLN A 81 -8.51 2.77 -5.70
CA GLN A 81 -8.35 1.33 -5.48
C GLN A 81 -7.00 1.02 -4.80
N ARG A 82 -5.90 1.63 -5.24
CA ARG A 82 -4.58 1.47 -4.58
C ARG A 82 -4.61 1.87 -3.12
N GLN A 83 -5.26 3.00 -2.79
CA GLN A 83 -5.42 3.48 -1.42
C GLN A 83 -6.29 2.52 -0.60
N ALA A 84 -7.42 2.06 -1.16
CA ALA A 84 -8.29 1.09 -0.52
C ALA A 84 -7.54 -0.21 -0.20
N THR A 85 -6.78 -0.75 -1.15
CA THR A 85 -5.99 -1.97 -0.94
C THR A 85 -4.96 -1.81 0.17
N THR A 86 -4.26 -0.67 0.22
CA THR A 86 -3.33 -0.35 1.33
C THR A 86 -4.07 -0.30 2.67
N GLY A 87 -5.19 0.42 2.74
CA GLY A 87 -5.97 0.57 3.97
C GLY A 87 -6.53 -0.76 4.47
N ILE A 88 -7.10 -1.57 3.57
CA ILE A 88 -7.60 -2.92 3.90
C ILE A 88 -6.46 -3.78 4.44
N SER A 89 -5.29 -3.74 3.81
CA SER A 89 -4.11 -4.51 4.27
C SER A 89 -3.70 -4.11 5.68
N PHE A 90 -3.64 -2.81 5.98
CA PHE A 90 -3.35 -2.33 7.33
C PHE A 90 -4.41 -2.75 8.35
N LEU A 91 -5.70 -2.72 7.99
CA LEU A 91 -6.76 -3.14 8.91
C LEU A 91 -6.71 -4.64 9.19
N LEU A 92 -6.47 -5.46 8.17
CA LEU A 92 -6.36 -6.91 8.31
C LEU A 92 -5.22 -7.34 9.23
N VAL A 93 -4.11 -6.59 9.25
CA VAL A 93 -2.99 -6.87 10.15
C VAL A 93 -3.15 -6.17 11.50
N GLY A 94 -3.54 -4.89 11.48
CA GLY A 94 -3.57 -4.00 12.63
C GLY A 94 -4.69 -4.31 13.61
N ILE A 95 -5.88 -4.69 13.13
CA ILE A 95 -7.01 -5.01 14.02
C ILE A 95 -6.69 -6.23 14.90
N PRO A 96 -6.24 -7.39 14.36
CA PRO A 96 -5.87 -8.53 15.19
C PRO A 96 -4.73 -8.20 16.16
N LEU A 97 -3.72 -7.46 15.69
CA LEU A 97 -2.58 -7.05 16.52
C LEU A 97 -3.04 -6.19 17.71
N PHE A 98 -3.86 -5.16 17.44
CA PHE A 98 -4.42 -4.29 18.48
C PHE A 98 -5.28 -5.07 19.47
N ALA A 99 -6.18 -5.91 18.97
CA ALA A 99 -7.06 -6.73 19.82
C ALA A 99 -6.26 -7.68 20.73
N PHE A 100 -5.20 -8.29 20.20
CA PHE A 100 -4.31 -9.16 20.96
C PHE A 100 -3.62 -8.41 22.10
N HIS A 101 -2.98 -7.28 21.80
CA HIS A 101 -2.31 -6.46 22.81
C HIS A 101 -3.29 -5.92 23.86
N PHE A 102 -4.45 -5.43 23.43
CA PHE A 102 -5.48 -4.92 24.32
C PHE A 102 -5.99 -6.01 25.28
N ARG A 103 -6.20 -7.24 24.78
CA ARG A 103 -6.62 -8.38 25.61
C ARG A 103 -5.56 -8.75 26.65
N ILE A 104 -4.28 -8.72 26.31
CA ILE A 104 -3.19 -9.01 27.26
C ILE A 104 -3.16 -7.98 28.39
N ILE A 105 -3.22 -6.69 28.03
CA ILE A 105 -3.22 -5.60 29.02
C ILE A 105 -4.41 -5.76 29.96
N LYS A 106 -5.62 -5.97 29.41
CA LYS A 106 -6.83 -6.17 30.22
C LYS A 106 -6.73 -7.38 31.15
N ARG A 107 -6.10 -8.48 30.70
CA ARG A 107 -5.89 -9.66 31.55
C ARG A 107 -4.95 -9.36 32.72
N ASN A 108 -3.88 -8.62 32.48
CA ASN A 108 -2.89 -8.28 33.50
C ASN A 108 -3.38 -7.18 34.48
N LEU A 109 -4.37 -6.39 34.08
CA LEU A 109 -5.01 -5.39 34.96
C LEU A 109 -6.08 -5.98 35.88
N ASN A 110 -6.63 -7.16 35.54
CA ASN A 110 -7.70 -7.81 36.29
C ASN A 110 -7.18 -8.89 37.28
N THR A 111 -5.88 -8.94 37.51
CA THR A 111 -5.18 -9.80 38.49
C THR A 111 -4.47 -8.92 39.51
#